data_AF-A0A183FIK9-F1
#
_entry.id   AF-A0A183FIK9-F1
#
_cell.length_a   1.000
_cell.length_b   1.000
_cell.length_c   1.000
_cell.angle_alpha   90.00
_cell.angle_beta   90.00
_cell.angle_gamma   90.00
#
_symmetry.space_group_name_H-M   'P 1'
#
loop_
_entity.id
_entity.type
_entity.pdbx_description
1 polymer ?
#
loop_
_entity_poly.entity_id
_entity_poly.type
_entity_poly.pdbx_seq_one_letter_code
_entity_poly.pdbx_strand_id
1 'polypeptide(L)'
;MDESGRDSPSDSQYDELGRDEAGQAALPLPRVKTIIGTVPDALPLSPDALFCIAKGAELFMEHLVKSVAKQYGEHIDYDEVAEYVLENDELEYMHDFFPRRLTYEAALRQLKAGEED
;
A
#
# COMPACT_ATOMS: atom_id res chain seq x y z
N MET A 1 -0.48 10.71 -45.90
CA MET A 1 -0.51 11.39 -44.60
C MET A 1 -1.14 10.41 -43.65
N ASP A 2 -0.38 10.08 -42.62
CA ASP A 2 -0.60 9.00 -41.66
C ASP A 2 -1.54 9.53 -40.57
N GLU A 3 -2.72 8.93 -40.41
CA GLU A 3 -3.57 9.11 -39.22
C GLU A 3 -3.72 7.74 -38.57
N SER A 4 -2.65 7.32 -37.91
CA SER A 4 -2.63 6.24 -36.94
C SER A 4 -3.46 6.67 -35.73
N GLY A 5 -4.72 6.20 -35.70
CA GLY A 5 -5.57 6.24 -34.52
C GLY A 5 -4.86 5.58 -33.35
N ARG A 6 -4.62 6.35 -32.29
CA ARG A 6 -4.15 5.85 -31.00
C ARG A 6 -5.23 4.94 -30.42
N ASP A 7 -5.02 3.65 -30.60
CA ASP A 7 -5.77 2.59 -29.93
C ASP A 7 -5.55 2.77 -28.43
N SER A 8 -6.59 3.19 -27.72
CA SER A 8 -6.58 3.28 -26.26
C SER A 8 -6.85 1.87 -25.74
N PRO A 9 -5.98 1.29 -24.91
CA PRO A 9 -6.22 -0.06 -24.39
C PRO A 9 -7.51 -0.03 -23.57
N SER A 10 -8.45 -0.93 -23.89
CA SER A 10 -9.71 -1.07 -23.21
C SER A 10 -9.51 -1.54 -21.77
N ASP A 11 -10.33 -1.02 -20.85
CA ASP A 11 -10.39 -1.41 -19.41
C ASP A 11 -10.44 -2.92 -19.17
N SER A 12 -10.86 -3.70 -20.17
CA SER A 12 -10.97 -5.15 -20.10
C SER A 12 -9.63 -5.89 -20.01
N GLN A 13 -8.49 -5.23 -20.27
CA GLN A 13 -7.19 -5.92 -20.25
C GLN A 13 -6.61 -6.11 -18.84
N TYR A 14 -7.05 -5.31 -17.87
CA TYR A 14 -6.62 -5.44 -16.47
C TYR A 14 -7.41 -6.49 -15.69
N ASP A 15 -8.60 -6.86 -16.18
CA ASP A 15 -9.51 -7.80 -15.52
C ASP A 15 -9.02 -9.26 -15.65
N GLU A 16 -8.21 -9.57 -16.67
CA GLU A 16 -7.76 -10.94 -16.95
C GLU A 16 -6.51 -11.35 -16.18
N LEU A 17 -5.73 -10.39 -15.67
CA LEU A 17 -4.51 -10.62 -14.88
C LEU A 17 -4.78 -10.82 -13.37
N GLY A 18 -6.02 -10.54 -12.93
CA GLY A 18 -6.44 -10.58 -11.53
C GLY A 18 -7.37 -11.74 -11.19
N ARG A 19 -7.47 -12.77 -12.04
CA ARG A 19 -8.28 -13.95 -11.70
C ARG A 19 -7.59 -14.71 -10.57
N ASP A 20 -7.98 -14.40 -9.34
CA ASP A 20 -7.68 -15.18 -8.14
C ASP A 20 -8.01 -16.64 -8.45
N GLU A 21 -7.00 -17.46 -8.76
CA GLU A 21 -7.19 -18.91 -8.80
C GLU A 21 -7.60 -19.31 -7.38
N ALA A 22 -8.86 -19.71 -7.20
CA ALA A 22 -9.41 -20.02 -5.88
C ALA A 22 -8.49 -20.99 -5.14
N GLY A 23 -7.88 -20.51 -4.04
CA GLY A 23 -6.90 -21.25 -3.26
C GLY A 23 -5.44 -20.84 -3.43
N GLN A 24 -5.13 -19.80 -4.21
CA GLN A 24 -3.79 -19.23 -4.32
C GLN A 24 -3.71 -17.81 -3.73
N ALA A 25 -2.58 -17.49 -3.13
CA ALA A 25 -2.24 -16.14 -2.66
C ALA A 25 -1.25 -15.52 -3.66
N ALA A 26 -1.47 -14.26 -4.02
CA ALA A 26 -0.55 -13.49 -4.86
C ALA A 26 0.73 -13.16 -4.09
N LEU A 27 0.62 -12.91 -2.77
CA LEU A 27 1.76 -12.68 -1.91
C LEU A 27 2.47 -14.01 -1.57
N PRO A 28 3.82 -14.07 -1.65
CA PRO A 28 4.56 -15.28 -1.34
C PRO A 28 4.48 -15.59 0.16
N LEU A 29 3.74 -16.67 0.51
CA LEU A 29 3.51 -17.10 1.89
C LEU A 29 4.78 -17.20 2.76
N PRO A 30 5.94 -17.68 2.25
CA PRO A 30 7.18 -17.68 3.03
C PRO A 30 7.62 -16.27 3.48
N ARG A 31 7.42 -15.25 2.64
CA ARG A 31 7.75 -13.86 3.00
C ARG A 31 6.77 -13.30 4.02
N VAL A 32 5.48 -13.55 3.83
CA VAL A 32 4.43 -13.16 4.80
C VAL A 32 4.75 -13.75 6.18
N LYS A 33 5.13 -15.03 6.23
CA LYS A 33 5.53 -15.70 7.47
C LYS A 33 6.75 -15.05 8.12
N THR A 34 7.77 -14.70 7.34
CA THR A 34 8.97 -14.03 7.86
C THR A 34 8.64 -12.65 8.44
N ILE A 35 7.80 -11.86 7.77
CA ILE A 35 7.37 -10.54 8.23
C ILE A 35 6.60 -10.66 9.55
N ILE A 36 5.65 -11.59 9.65
CA ILE A 36 4.92 -11.81 10.91
C ILE A 36 5.89 -12.23 12.03
N GLY A 37 6.91 -13.03 11.70
CA GLY A 37 7.94 -13.44 12.65
C GLY A 37 8.82 -12.30 13.19
N THR A 38 8.81 -11.11 12.59
CA THR A 38 9.51 -9.94 13.16
C THR A 38 8.73 -9.30 14.31
N VAL A 39 7.46 -9.65 14.50
CA VAL A 39 6.63 -9.14 15.60
C VAL A 39 7.04 -9.84 16.91
N PRO A 40 7.38 -9.10 17.97
CA PRO A 40 7.67 -9.67 19.29
C PRO A 40 6.51 -10.56 19.77
N ASP A 41 6.83 -11.69 20.37
CA ASP A 41 5.85 -12.63 20.95
C ASP A 41 4.79 -13.17 19.96
N ALA A 42 5.12 -13.22 18.66
CA ALA A 42 4.22 -13.77 17.65
C ALA A 42 3.82 -15.23 17.97
N LEU A 43 2.52 -15.49 17.99
CA LEU A 43 1.98 -16.83 18.20
C LEU A 43 2.25 -17.73 16.98
N PRO A 44 2.43 -19.05 17.18
CA PRO A 44 2.48 -20.00 16.07
C PRO A 44 1.22 -19.93 15.20
N LEU A 45 1.40 -19.79 13.88
CA LEU A 45 0.32 -19.72 12.91
C LEU A 45 0.08 -21.06 12.22
N SER A 46 -1.20 -21.41 12.02
CA SER A 46 -1.58 -22.50 11.13
C SER A 46 -1.37 -22.12 9.65
N PRO A 47 -1.24 -23.09 8.74
CA PRO A 47 -1.18 -22.81 7.30
C PRO A 47 -2.37 -21.99 6.78
N ASP A 48 -3.59 -22.30 7.26
CA ASP A 48 -4.80 -21.60 6.87
C ASP A 48 -4.81 -20.15 7.36
N ALA A 49 -4.35 -19.91 8.60
CA ALA A 49 -4.23 -18.56 9.13
C ALA A 49 -3.21 -17.72 8.33
N LEU A 50 -2.07 -18.32 7.96
CA LEU A 50 -1.06 -17.67 7.12
C LEU A 50 -1.64 -17.28 5.75
N PHE A 51 -2.45 -18.16 5.15
CA PHE A 51 -3.13 -17.89 3.89
C PHE A 51 -4.16 -16.77 4.03
N CYS A 52 -4.99 -16.79 5.07
CA CYS A 52 -5.96 -15.73 5.33
C CYS A 52 -5.30 -14.37 5.55
N ILE A 53 -4.18 -14.31 6.27
CA ILE A 53 -3.42 -13.07 6.45
C ILE A 53 -2.88 -12.56 5.11
N ALA A 54 -2.34 -13.45 4.26
CA ALA A 54 -1.86 -13.07 2.94
C ALA A 54 -2.99 -12.49 2.07
N LYS A 55 -4.14 -13.17 1.97
CA LYS A 55 -5.32 -12.65 1.25
C LYS A 55 -5.86 -11.36 1.85
N GLY A 56 -5.85 -11.25 3.18
CA GLY A 56 -6.25 -10.03 3.88
C GLY A 56 -5.36 -8.84 3.51
N ALA A 57 -4.05 -9.03 3.45
CA ALA A 57 -3.10 -8.00 3.04
C ALA A 57 -3.28 -7.60 1.56
N GLU A 58 -3.57 -8.55 0.67
CA GLU A 58 -3.88 -8.27 -0.74
C GLU A 58 -5.13 -7.39 -0.88
N LEU A 59 -6.24 -7.80 -0.25
CA LEU A 59 -7.49 -7.03 -0.25
C LEU A 59 -7.34 -5.67 0.41
N PHE A 60 -6.52 -5.59 1.46
CA PHE A 60 -6.20 -4.34 2.13
C PHE A 60 -5.49 -3.36 1.18
N MET A 61 -4.45 -3.81 0.46
CA MET A 61 -3.75 -2.95 -0.51
C MET A 61 -4.68 -2.48 -1.63
N GLU A 62 -5.49 -3.37 -2.17
CA GLU A 62 -6.48 -3.02 -3.20
C GLU A 62 -7.48 -1.98 -2.68
N HIS A 63 -8.02 -2.19 -1.47
CA HIS A 63 -8.95 -1.27 -0.85
C HIS A 63 -8.30 0.10 -0.59
N LEU A 64 -7.09 0.12 -0.03
CA LEU A 64 -6.34 1.34 0.24
C LEU A 64 -6.14 2.16 -1.04
N VAL A 65 -5.59 1.54 -2.08
CA VAL A 65 -5.32 2.21 -3.37
C VAL A 65 -6.61 2.74 -4.00
N LYS A 66 -7.69 1.96 -4.00
CA LYS A 66 -8.99 2.41 -4.52
C LYS A 66 -9.57 3.56 -3.72
N SER A 67 -9.43 3.54 -2.40
CA SER A 67 -9.92 4.61 -1.53
C SER A 67 -9.14 5.92 -1.72
N VAL A 68 -7.80 5.84 -1.83
CA VAL A 68 -6.96 7.01 -2.18
C VAL A 68 -7.37 7.54 -3.56
N ALA A 69 -7.48 6.67 -4.57
CA ALA A 69 -7.84 7.08 -5.92
C ALA A 69 -9.24 7.73 -6.00
N LYS A 70 -10.18 7.29 -5.15
CA LYS A 70 -11.50 7.90 -5.03
C LYS A 70 -11.45 9.34 -4.48
N GLN A 71 -10.47 9.66 -3.63
CA GLN A 71 -10.32 10.99 -3.03
C GLN A 71 -9.45 11.93 -3.88
N TYR A 72 -8.36 11.43 -4.47
CA TYR A 72 -7.35 12.26 -5.16
C TYR A 72 -7.35 12.10 -6.69
N GLY A 73 -8.07 11.14 -7.25
CA GLY A 73 -8.13 10.84 -8.69
C GLY A 73 -7.40 9.55 -9.08
N GLU A 74 -7.52 9.12 -10.33
CA GLU A 74 -6.97 7.84 -10.80
C GLU A 74 -5.43 7.77 -10.83
N HIS A 75 -4.77 8.92 -10.96
CA HIS A 75 -3.32 9.03 -10.92
C HIS A 75 -2.88 9.47 -9.53
N ILE A 76 -2.51 8.50 -8.70
CA ILE A 76 -2.01 8.73 -7.34
C ILE A 76 -0.51 8.49 -7.28
N ASP A 77 0.19 9.33 -6.53
CA ASP A 77 1.58 9.14 -6.17
C ASP A 77 1.69 8.91 -4.65
N TYR A 78 2.93 8.85 -4.14
CA TYR A 78 3.18 8.64 -2.71
C TYR A 78 2.55 9.71 -1.83
N ASP A 79 2.57 10.97 -2.29
CA ASP A 79 2.15 12.11 -1.48
C ASP A 79 0.65 12.03 -1.18
N GLU A 80 -0.19 11.60 -2.13
CA GLU A 80 -1.63 11.37 -1.92
C GLU A 80 -1.88 10.18 -0.98
N VAL A 81 -1.11 9.09 -1.09
CA VAL A 81 -1.24 7.93 -0.20
C VAL A 81 -0.88 8.31 1.24
N ALA A 82 0.23 9.03 1.42
CA ALA A 82 0.66 9.50 2.73
C ALA A 82 -0.35 10.49 3.34
N GLU A 83 -0.89 11.40 2.52
CA GLU A 83 -1.95 12.31 2.95
C GLU A 83 -3.18 11.55 3.44
N TYR A 84 -3.69 10.62 2.63
CA TYR A 84 -4.86 9.82 2.95
C TYR A 84 -4.67 9.05 4.25
N VAL A 85 -3.54 8.36 4.41
CA VAL A 85 -3.25 7.59 5.63
C VAL A 85 -3.27 8.49 6.87
N LEU A 86 -2.64 9.66 6.80
CA LEU A 86 -2.53 10.58 7.93
C LEU A 86 -3.85 11.29 8.28
N GLU A 87 -4.76 11.45 7.32
CA GLU A 87 -6.09 12.06 7.53
C GLU A 87 -7.11 11.07 8.13
N ASN A 88 -6.89 9.76 8.01
CA ASN A 88 -7.86 8.74 8.41
C ASN A 88 -7.43 8.05 9.73
N ASP A 89 -8.20 8.28 10.80
CA ASP A 89 -7.97 7.67 12.13
C ASP A 89 -7.98 6.13 12.09
N GLU A 90 -8.79 5.52 11.22
CA GLU A 90 -8.82 4.06 11.05
C GLU A 90 -7.47 3.47 10.56
N LEU A 91 -6.60 4.33 10.01
CA LEU A 91 -5.26 4.01 9.54
C LEU A 91 -4.15 4.52 10.47
N GLU A 92 -4.46 4.89 11.71
CA GLU A 92 -3.49 5.39 12.71
C GLU A 92 -2.28 4.46 12.85
N TYR A 93 -2.49 3.13 12.79
CA TYR A 93 -1.44 2.12 12.86
C TYR A 93 -0.41 2.20 11.71
N MET A 94 -0.70 2.97 10.66
CA MET A 94 0.16 3.19 9.50
C MET A 94 0.89 4.53 9.53
N HIS A 95 0.56 5.45 10.45
CA HIS A 95 1.09 6.82 10.46
C HIS A 95 2.63 6.84 10.54
N ASP A 96 3.21 5.95 11.34
CA ASP A 96 4.66 5.82 11.48
C ASP A 96 5.37 5.28 10.22
N PHE A 97 4.62 4.67 9.30
CA PHE A 97 5.15 4.06 8.08
C PHE A 97 4.99 4.93 6.83
N PHE A 98 4.11 5.94 6.89
CA PHE A 98 3.79 6.83 5.76
C PHE A 98 4.01 8.31 6.12
N PRO A 99 5.25 8.73 6.45
CA PRO A 99 5.54 10.12 6.74
C PRO A 99 5.43 10.99 5.48
N ARG A 100 4.95 12.23 5.63
CA ARG A 100 4.98 13.21 4.53
C ARG A 100 6.42 13.46 4.10
N ARG A 101 6.66 13.45 2.79
CA ARG A 101 7.97 13.79 2.25
C ARG A 101 8.31 15.23 2.61
N LEU A 102 9.52 15.42 3.11
CA LEU A 102 10.07 16.74 3.39
C LEU A 102 11.42 16.89 2.71
N THR A 103 11.77 18.14 2.37
CA THR A 103 13.08 18.43 1.81
C THR A 103 14.16 18.29 2.89
N TYR A 104 15.39 17.98 2.46
CA TYR A 104 16.53 17.89 3.38
C TYR A 104 16.72 19.18 4.19
N GLU A 105 16.52 20.34 3.56
CA GLU A 105 16.59 21.63 4.24
C GLU A 105 15.52 21.77 5.34
N ALA A 106 14.28 21.37 5.06
CA ALA A 106 13.20 21.38 6.05
C ALA A 106 13.49 20.43 7.21
N ALA A 107 14.02 19.24 6.92
CA ALA A 107 14.41 18.25 7.93
C ALA A 107 15.51 18.82 8.85
N LEU A 108 16.54 19.44 8.27
CA LEU A 108 17.63 20.04 9.04
C LEU A 108 17.14 21.20 9.92
N ARG A 109 16.17 21.98 9.44
CA ARG A 109 15.56 23.06 10.21
C ARG A 109 14.77 22.52 11.41
N GLN A 110 14.01 21.43 11.22
CA GLN A 110 13.26 20.78 12.29
C GLN A 110 14.19 20.17 13.36
N LEU A 111 15.28 19.52 12.94
CA LEU A 111 16.27 18.98 13.89
C LEU A 111 16.90 20.08 14.75
N LYS A 112 17.30 21.21 14.14
CA LYS A 112 17.89 22.34 14.88
C LYS A 112 16.89 22.99 15.84
N ALA A 113 15.62 23.08 15.45
CA ALA A 113 14.57 23.63 16.32
C ALA A 113 14.25 22.71 17.50
N GLY A 114 14.30 21.38 17.31
CA GLY A 114 14.09 20.41 18.38
C GLY A 114 15.27 20.24 19.35
N GLU A 115 16.45 20.79 19.02
CA GLU A 115 17.62 20.83 19.92
C GLU A 115 17.61 22.08 20.84
N GLU A 116 16.75 23.07 20.56
CA GLU A 116 16.67 24.34 21.31
C GLU A 116 15.59 24.36 22.41
N ASP A 117 14.80 23.28 22.55
CA ASP A 117 13.81 23.03 23.62
C ASP A 117 14.31 21.94 24.61
#